data_AF-A2BY69-F1
#
_entry.id   AF-A2BY69-F1
#
_cell.length_a   1.000
_cell.length_b   1.000
_cell.length_c   1.000
_cell.angle_alpha   90.00
_cell.angle_beta   90.00
_cell.angle_gamma   90.00
#
_symmetry.space_group_name_H-M   'P 1'
#
loop_
_entity.id
_entity.type
_entity.pdbx_description
1 polymer ?
#
loop_
_entity_poly.entity_id
_entity_poly.type
_entity_poly.pdbx_seq_one_letter_code
_entity_poly.pdbx_strand_id
1 'polypeptide(L)'
;MGSLLEKNVKHLDEQYRIGNALISDKAFDQLEKNLLRTDPQCDYFNQKNNLLLPSLANENHIEFLASLLKNTRLSIQPKIDGCAIAINYINGKFNKAITRTGFDVTSKIKKIKDVPSRLPIQRDFQVRGELYSPNQTPYFSQKITSEFLNNKKRIAKSFSFCCFQILNGRLNQYETLNYLKKCGFNTPHSYFTNFTSQVELFRKRWLDGKIFSKYPTDGIVIKINSRKLQLLRETNLSKYNEWQYAIKK
;
A
#
# COMPACT_ATOMS: atom_id res chain seq x y z
N MET A 1 2.47 -29.38 -1.56
CA MET A 1 1.74 -28.97 -2.79
C MET A 1 0.27 -28.84 -2.42
N GLY A 2 -0.30 -27.64 -2.49
CA GLY A 2 -1.68 -27.40 -2.05
C GLY A 2 -2.73 -28.05 -2.95
N SER A 3 -3.91 -28.35 -2.37
CA SER A 3 -5.05 -28.94 -3.09
C SER A 3 -5.56 -28.03 -4.22
N LEU A 4 -6.26 -28.57 -5.22
CA LEU A 4 -6.84 -27.75 -6.30
C LEU A 4 -7.80 -26.68 -5.74
N LEU A 5 -8.56 -27.04 -4.69
CA LEU A 5 -9.43 -26.10 -3.97
C LEU A 5 -8.62 -25.00 -3.29
N GLU A 6 -7.50 -25.34 -2.65
CA GLU A 6 -6.62 -24.35 -2.01
C GLU A 6 -6.00 -23.39 -3.04
N LYS A 7 -5.52 -23.90 -4.18
CA LYS A 7 -4.99 -23.07 -5.27
C LYS A 7 -6.04 -22.12 -5.83
N ASN A 8 -7.28 -22.61 -6.00
CA ASN A 8 -8.39 -21.79 -6.47
C ASN A 8 -8.76 -20.71 -5.44
N VAL A 9 -8.85 -21.06 -4.15
CA VAL A 9 -9.13 -20.09 -3.09
C VAL A 9 -8.01 -19.05 -2.99
N LYS A 10 -6.74 -19.46 -3.05
CA LYS A 10 -5.57 -18.54 -3.11
C LYS A 10 -5.68 -17.58 -4.29
N HIS A 11 -5.93 -18.10 -5.49
CA HIS A 11 -6.07 -17.28 -6.68
C HIS A 11 -7.25 -16.30 -6.57
N LEU A 12 -8.41 -16.76 -6.10
CA LEU A 12 -9.60 -15.92 -5.93
C LEU A 12 -9.38 -14.84 -4.86
N ASP A 13 -8.70 -15.18 -3.76
CA ASP A 13 -8.32 -14.23 -2.70
C ASP A 13 -7.32 -13.20 -3.24
N GLU A 14 -6.31 -13.63 -3.99
CA GLU A 14 -5.38 -12.73 -4.68
C GLU A 14 -6.11 -11.79 -5.63
N GLN A 15 -6.99 -12.31 -6.49
CA GLN A 15 -7.80 -11.52 -7.42
C GLN A 15 -8.73 -10.55 -6.68
N TYR A 16 -9.33 -10.97 -5.58
CA TYR A 16 -10.12 -10.09 -4.69
C TYR A 16 -9.25 -9.00 -4.04
N ARG A 17 -8.04 -9.36 -3.59
CA ARG A 17 -7.04 -8.45 -2.99
C ARG A 17 -6.38 -7.53 -3.99
N ILE A 18 -6.43 -7.85 -5.28
CA ILE A 18 -6.20 -6.96 -6.41
C ILE A 18 -7.53 -6.60 -7.06
N GLY A 19 -8.61 -6.51 -6.25
CA GLY A 19 -10.01 -6.13 -6.54
C GLY A 19 -10.47 -6.27 -7.99
N ASN A 20 -10.13 -7.41 -8.56
CA ASN A 20 -10.67 -8.03 -9.74
C ASN A 20 -11.47 -9.25 -9.25
N ALA A 21 -12.44 -9.02 -8.35
CA ALA A 21 -13.20 -10.09 -7.75
C ALA A 21 -13.90 -10.91 -8.85
N LEU A 22 -13.45 -12.15 -9.03
CA LEU A 22 -13.99 -13.05 -10.06
C LEU A 22 -15.31 -13.69 -9.63
N ILE A 23 -15.61 -13.69 -8.33
CA ILE A 23 -16.82 -14.23 -7.71
C ILE A 23 -17.33 -13.29 -6.63
N SER A 24 -18.59 -13.48 -6.22
CA SER A 24 -19.19 -12.71 -5.12
C SER A 24 -18.61 -13.11 -3.76
N ASP A 25 -18.66 -12.19 -2.80
CA ASP A 25 -18.23 -12.43 -1.40
C ASP A 25 -18.91 -13.67 -0.82
N LYS A 26 -20.22 -13.85 -1.05
CA LYS A 26 -20.97 -15.02 -0.57
C LYS A 26 -20.45 -16.34 -1.18
N ALA A 27 -20.06 -16.33 -2.45
CA ALA A 27 -19.50 -17.50 -3.12
C ALA A 27 -18.07 -17.79 -2.62
N PHE A 28 -17.27 -16.74 -2.40
CA PHE A 28 -15.94 -16.86 -1.84
C PHE A 28 -15.97 -17.41 -0.40
N ASP A 29 -16.86 -16.88 0.46
CA ASP A 29 -17.07 -17.37 1.82
C ASP A 29 -17.45 -18.85 1.85
N GLN A 30 -18.27 -19.31 0.89
CA GLN A 30 -18.66 -20.71 0.78
C GLN A 30 -17.47 -21.59 0.40
N LEU A 31 -16.63 -21.15 -0.56
CA LEU A 31 -15.41 -21.86 -0.96
C LEU A 31 -14.38 -21.91 0.17
N GLU A 32 -14.22 -20.81 0.90
CA GLU A 32 -13.33 -20.74 2.06
C GLU A 32 -13.81 -21.66 3.19
N LYS A 33 -15.11 -21.68 3.50
CA LYS A 33 -15.69 -22.64 4.46
C LYS A 33 -15.48 -24.09 4.04
N ASN A 34 -15.63 -24.38 2.74
CA ASN A 34 -15.38 -25.71 2.21
C ASN A 34 -13.90 -26.08 2.37
N LEU A 35 -12.98 -25.17 2.05
CA LEU A 35 -11.55 -25.39 2.23
C LEU A 35 -11.18 -25.61 3.70
N LEU A 36 -11.76 -24.83 4.63
CA LEU A 36 -11.56 -24.99 6.07
C LEU A 36 -12.05 -26.36 6.57
N ARG A 37 -13.18 -26.84 6.03
CA ARG A 37 -13.72 -28.16 6.36
C ARG A 37 -12.83 -29.30 5.85
N THR A 38 -12.26 -29.14 4.65
CA THR A 38 -11.50 -30.21 3.99
C THR A 38 -10.04 -30.23 4.40
N ASP A 39 -9.44 -29.07 4.62
CA ASP A 39 -8.01 -28.93 4.94
C ASP A 39 -7.78 -27.67 5.82
N PRO A 40 -8.09 -27.77 7.12
CA PRO A 40 -8.02 -26.63 8.05
C PRO A 40 -6.60 -26.13 8.32
N GLN A 41 -5.57 -26.93 8.03
CA GLN A 41 -4.16 -26.56 8.21
C GLN A 41 -3.43 -26.27 6.89
N CYS A 42 -4.15 -26.10 5.79
CA CYS A 42 -3.54 -25.80 4.50
C CYS A 42 -2.70 -24.52 4.51
N ASP A 43 -1.76 -24.44 3.57
CA ASP A 43 -0.88 -23.28 3.44
C ASP A 43 -1.68 -21.99 3.26
N TYR A 44 -2.86 -22.01 2.62
CA TYR A 44 -3.73 -20.84 2.53
C TYR A 44 -4.11 -20.28 3.90
N PHE A 45 -4.57 -21.07 4.87
CA PHE A 45 -4.93 -20.54 6.19
C PHE A 45 -3.70 -20.13 7.00
N ASN A 46 -2.56 -20.82 6.81
CA ASN A 46 -1.29 -20.47 7.42
C ASN A 46 -0.73 -19.14 6.85
N GLN A 47 -0.88 -18.92 5.53
CA GLN A 47 -0.37 -17.78 4.77
C GLN A 47 -1.39 -16.65 4.61
N LYS A 48 -2.67 -16.84 4.91
CA LYS A 48 -3.66 -15.76 4.96
C LYS A 48 -3.23 -14.68 5.97
N ASN A 49 -2.47 -15.10 6.98
CA ASN A 49 -1.79 -14.25 7.97
C ASN A 49 -0.47 -13.63 7.47
N ASN A 50 0.08 -14.08 6.33
CA ASN A 50 1.22 -13.45 5.66
C ASN A 50 0.74 -12.20 4.89
N LEU A 51 0.77 -11.09 5.61
CA LEU A 51 0.75 -9.70 5.18
C LEU A 51 -0.18 -9.38 3.99
N LEU A 52 -1.40 -8.95 4.31
CA LEU A 52 -2.39 -8.41 3.37
C LEU A 52 -1.91 -7.17 2.59
N LEU A 53 -0.79 -6.56 3.00
CA LEU A 53 -0.10 -5.50 2.27
C LEU A 53 1.35 -5.95 1.97
N PRO A 54 1.79 -5.95 0.68
CA PRO A 54 3.13 -6.38 0.30
C PRO A 54 4.18 -5.43 0.87
N SER A 55 5.35 -5.99 1.22
CA SER A 55 6.53 -5.20 1.56
C SER A 55 7.14 -4.59 0.30
N LEU A 56 7.82 -3.44 0.45
CA LEU A 56 8.62 -2.87 -0.64
C LEU A 56 9.91 -3.68 -0.81
N ALA A 57 10.31 -3.93 -2.05
CA ALA A 57 11.65 -4.43 -2.35
C ALA A 57 12.71 -3.35 -2.06
N ASN A 58 13.85 -3.77 -1.53
CA ASN A 58 14.85 -2.87 -0.94
C ASN A 58 16.30 -3.36 -1.07
N GLU A 59 16.57 -4.41 -1.84
CA GLU A 59 17.90 -5.04 -1.93
C GLU A 59 18.81 -4.34 -2.94
N ASN A 60 18.38 -4.22 -4.21
CA ASN A 60 19.19 -3.66 -5.29
C ASN A 60 18.38 -2.72 -6.21
N HIS A 61 18.27 -1.45 -5.80
CA HIS A 61 17.61 -0.43 -6.61
C HIS A 61 18.34 -0.14 -7.94
N ILE A 62 19.64 -0.46 -8.04
CA ILE A 62 20.42 -0.29 -9.27
C ILE A 62 19.95 -1.29 -10.33
N GLU A 63 19.79 -2.56 -9.95
CA GLU A 63 19.21 -3.58 -10.84
C GLU A 63 17.78 -3.23 -11.27
N PHE A 64 16.96 -2.73 -10.33
CA PHE A 64 15.63 -2.24 -10.67
C PHE A 64 15.69 -1.13 -11.71
N LEU A 65 16.54 -0.12 -11.55
CA LEU A 65 16.67 0.97 -12.53
C LEU A 65 17.25 0.50 -13.87
N ALA A 66 18.19 -0.45 -13.85
CA ALA A 66 18.76 -1.04 -15.06
C ALA A 66 17.73 -1.86 -15.86
N SER A 67 16.73 -2.43 -15.19
CA SER A 67 15.62 -3.16 -15.83
C SER A 67 14.60 -2.25 -16.52
N LEU A 68 14.75 -0.91 -16.45
CA LEU A 68 13.83 0.06 -17.01
C LEU A 68 14.42 0.78 -18.22
N LEU A 69 13.57 1.19 -19.15
CA LEU A 69 13.98 2.10 -20.23
C LEU A 69 14.42 3.44 -19.64
N LYS A 70 15.44 4.07 -20.23
CA LYS A 70 16.02 5.34 -19.73
C LYS A 70 15.00 6.46 -19.56
N ASN A 71 13.98 6.52 -20.42
CA ASN A 71 12.89 7.49 -20.43
C ASN A 71 11.64 7.04 -19.62
N THR A 72 11.77 6.00 -18.80
CA THR A 72 10.68 5.57 -17.93
C THR A 72 10.42 6.65 -16.90
N ARG A 73 9.19 7.19 -16.91
CA ARG A 73 8.75 8.17 -15.91
C ARG A 73 8.56 7.51 -14.56
N LEU A 74 9.16 8.08 -13.52
CA LEU A 74 9.07 7.59 -12.15
C LEU A 74 8.46 8.65 -11.24
N SER A 75 7.85 8.21 -10.14
CA SER A 75 7.52 9.07 -9.01
C SER A 75 8.51 8.81 -7.86
N ILE A 76 8.98 9.87 -7.23
CA ILE A 76 9.83 9.83 -6.04
C ILE A 76 9.02 10.34 -4.84
N GLN A 77 8.86 9.52 -3.82
CA GLN A 77 8.03 9.77 -2.64
C GLN A 77 8.85 9.53 -1.36
N PRO A 78 8.50 10.12 -0.20
CA PRO A 78 9.10 9.75 1.07
C PRO A 78 8.78 8.29 1.41
N LYS A 79 9.76 7.55 1.94
CA LYS A 79 9.49 6.30 2.64
C LYS A 79 9.08 6.62 4.08
N ILE A 80 7.80 6.97 4.25
CA ILE A 80 7.23 7.31 5.55
C ILE A 80 7.29 6.07 6.45
N ASP A 81 7.92 6.19 7.62
CA ASP A 81 7.96 5.13 8.62
C ASP A 81 6.81 5.29 9.61
N GLY A 82 5.90 4.33 9.54
CA GLY A 82 4.69 4.29 10.34
C GLY A 82 4.12 2.87 10.39
N CYS A 83 2.81 2.76 10.21
CA CYS A 83 2.13 1.49 10.04
C CYS A 83 1.25 1.53 8.79
N ALA A 84 1.47 0.59 7.88
CA ALA A 84 0.66 0.44 6.67
C ALA A 84 -0.79 0.03 7.02
N ILE A 85 -1.74 0.79 6.49
CA ILE A 85 -3.18 0.60 6.68
C ILE A 85 -3.87 0.46 5.32
N ALA A 86 -4.77 -0.51 5.22
CA ALA A 86 -5.73 -0.62 4.14
C ALA A 86 -7.10 -0.14 4.63
N ILE A 87 -7.80 0.67 3.83
CA ILE A 87 -9.13 1.17 4.14
C ILE A 87 -10.08 0.80 3.02
N ASN A 88 -11.16 0.10 3.36
CA ASN A 88 -12.26 -0.24 2.46
C ASN A 88 -13.37 0.79 2.58
N TYR A 89 -13.82 1.29 1.44
CA TYR A 89 -15.02 2.10 1.29
C TYR A 89 -16.09 1.28 0.55
N ILE A 90 -17.34 1.33 1.04
CA ILE A 90 -18.51 0.74 0.38
C ILE A 90 -19.46 1.86 -0.01
N ASN A 91 -19.80 1.97 -1.29
CA ASN A 91 -20.59 3.08 -1.85
C ASN A 91 -20.05 4.45 -1.41
N GLY A 92 -18.72 4.59 -1.40
CA GLY A 92 -18.03 5.80 -0.96
C GLY A 92 -18.05 6.06 0.54
N LYS A 93 -18.64 5.21 1.38
CA LYS A 93 -18.64 5.36 2.84
C LYS A 93 -17.54 4.52 3.47
N PHE A 94 -16.82 5.09 4.43
CA PHE A 94 -15.81 4.37 5.20
C PHE A 94 -16.46 3.15 5.86
N ASN A 95 -15.93 1.96 5.56
CA ASN A 95 -16.47 0.69 6.04
C ASN A 95 -15.54 0.01 7.05
N LYS A 96 -14.30 -0.28 6.61
CA LYS A 96 -13.35 -1.09 7.40
C LYS A 96 -11.92 -0.59 7.21
N ALA A 97 -11.11 -0.68 8.26
CA ALA A 97 -9.66 -0.47 8.15
C ALA A 97 -8.88 -1.59 8.84
N ILE A 98 -7.83 -2.06 8.17
CA ILE A 98 -6.98 -3.15 8.64
C ILE A 98 -5.51 -2.78 8.57
N THR A 99 -4.71 -3.34 9.47
CA THR A 99 -3.24 -3.27 9.39
C THR A 99 -2.71 -4.20 8.30
N ARG A 100 -1.41 -4.10 8.00
CA ARG A 100 -0.70 -5.05 7.13
C ARG A 100 -0.92 -6.52 7.52
N THR A 101 -0.98 -6.84 8.81
CA THR A 101 -1.21 -8.22 9.29
C THR A 101 -2.70 -8.61 9.32
N GLY A 102 -3.60 -7.71 8.91
CA GLY A 102 -5.05 -7.98 8.87
C GLY A 102 -5.80 -7.64 10.14
N PHE A 103 -5.14 -7.06 11.14
CA PHE A 103 -5.80 -6.70 12.39
C PHE A 103 -6.78 -5.54 12.17
N ASP A 104 -7.99 -5.67 12.70
CA ASP A 104 -9.03 -4.64 12.57
C ASP A 104 -8.72 -3.43 13.46
N VAL A 105 -8.57 -2.27 12.80
CA VAL A 105 -8.30 -0.99 13.44
C VAL A 105 -9.33 0.07 13.06
N THR A 106 -10.49 -0.35 12.57
CA THR A 106 -11.58 0.48 12.05
C THR A 106 -11.98 1.60 13.01
N SER A 107 -12.17 1.29 14.30
CA SER A 107 -12.59 2.26 15.31
C SER A 107 -11.57 3.37 15.59
N LYS A 108 -10.29 3.11 15.33
CA LYS A 108 -9.18 4.06 15.50
C LYS A 108 -8.98 4.89 14.24
N ILE A 109 -8.90 4.21 13.09
CA ILE A 109 -8.67 4.86 11.79
C ILE A 109 -9.80 5.80 11.43
N LYS A 110 -11.06 5.46 11.75
CA LYS A 110 -12.22 6.34 11.55
C LYS A 110 -12.12 7.69 12.30
N LYS A 111 -11.31 7.77 13.36
CA LYS A 111 -11.09 8.99 14.16
C LYS A 111 -9.92 9.85 13.66
N ILE A 112 -9.15 9.36 12.68
CA ILE A 112 -8.04 10.10 12.11
C ILE A 112 -8.58 11.19 11.19
N LYS A 113 -8.22 12.44 11.45
CA LYS A 113 -8.72 13.62 10.73
C LYS A 113 -8.51 13.56 9.21
N ASP A 114 -7.41 12.92 8.79
CA ASP A 114 -6.99 12.82 7.38
C ASP A 114 -7.70 11.69 6.62
N VAL A 115 -8.61 10.97 7.29
CA VAL A 115 -9.40 9.86 6.72
C VAL A 115 -10.84 10.35 6.53
N PRO A 116 -11.27 10.60 5.30
CA PRO A 116 -12.64 11.01 5.03
C PRO A 116 -13.65 9.92 5.41
N SER A 117 -14.73 10.29 6.09
CA SER A 117 -15.81 9.33 6.39
C SER A 117 -16.65 8.98 5.16
N ARG A 118 -16.67 9.88 4.16
CA ARG A 118 -17.39 9.72 2.90
C ARG A 118 -16.58 10.34 1.76
N LEU A 119 -16.59 9.66 0.63
CA LEU A 119 -15.95 10.04 -0.62
C LEU A 119 -17.02 10.39 -1.66
N PRO A 120 -16.74 11.26 -2.63
CA PRO A 120 -17.72 11.71 -3.63
C PRO A 120 -18.06 10.64 -4.69
N ILE A 121 -17.75 9.37 -4.45
CA ILE A 121 -17.83 8.29 -5.42
C ILE A 121 -18.71 7.19 -4.86
N GLN A 122 -19.74 6.77 -5.60
CA GLN A 122 -20.64 5.69 -5.21
C GLN A 122 -20.15 4.35 -5.77
N ARG A 123 -18.95 3.93 -5.34
CA ARG A 123 -18.38 2.63 -5.66
C ARG A 123 -17.63 2.06 -4.47
N ASP A 124 -17.42 0.76 -4.52
CA ASP A 124 -16.60 0.03 -3.58
C ASP A 124 -15.15 0.07 -4.03
N PHE A 125 -14.25 0.41 -3.12
CA PHE A 125 -12.82 0.37 -3.38
C PHE A 125 -12.01 0.32 -2.10
N GLN A 126 -10.77 -0.11 -2.23
CA GLN A 126 -9.78 -0.08 -1.17
C GLN A 126 -8.70 0.94 -1.49
N VAL A 127 -8.31 1.71 -0.47
CA VAL A 127 -7.12 2.58 -0.53
C VAL A 127 -6.06 2.08 0.43
N ARG A 128 -4.81 2.37 0.12
CA ARG A 128 -3.65 2.03 0.95
C ARG A 128 -2.85 3.28 1.27
N GLY A 129 -2.37 3.33 2.50
CA GLY A 129 -1.58 4.44 3.01
C GLY A 129 -0.79 4.05 4.25
N GLU A 130 -0.04 5.02 4.76
CA GLU A 130 0.74 4.88 5.98
C GLU A 130 0.13 5.75 7.08
N LEU A 131 -0.19 5.16 8.22
CA LEU A 131 -0.46 5.91 9.44
C LEU A 131 0.87 6.24 10.10
N TYR A 132 1.10 7.47 10.52
CA TYR A 132 2.37 7.89 11.11
C TYR A 132 2.17 9.01 12.14
N SER A 133 3.21 9.25 12.95
CA SER A 133 3.26 10.37 13.89
C SER A 133 4.12 11.50 13.29
N PRO A 134 3.54 12.65 12.92
CA PRO A 134 4.31 13.78 12.40
C PRO A 134 5.32 14.33 13.40
N ASN A 135 6.37 15.00 12.90
CA ASN A 135 7.40 15.67 13.72
C ASN A 135 8.14 14.72 14.68
N GLN A 136 8.29 13.45 14.29
CA GLN A 136 9.05 12.44 15.02
C GLN A 136 10.19 11.91 14.16
N THR A 137 11.15 11.23 14.78
CA THR A 137 12.13 10.43 14.02
C THR A 137 11.41 9.22 13.39
N PRO A 138 11.97 8.61 12.33
CA PRO A 138 11.35 7.46 11.67
C PRO A 138 11.03 6.30 12.62
N TYR A 139 12.01 5.91 13.45
CA TYR A 139 11.85 4.89 14.47
C TYR A 139 10.76 5.22 15.50
N PHE A 140 10.76 6.44 16.05
CA PHE A 140 9.77 6.83 17.06
C PHE A 140 8.36 6.94 16.47
N SER A 141 8.23 7.43 15.23
CA SER A 141 6.96 7.48 14.51
C SER A 141 6.34 6.09 14.39
N GLN A 142 7.12 5.11 13.91
CA GLN A 142 6.66 3.73 13.79
C GLN A 142 6.28 3.13 15.15
N LYS A 143 7.13 3.28 16.16
CA LYS A 143 6.88 2.74 17.52
C LYS A 143 5.58 3.27 18.11
N ILE A 144 5.40 4.59 18.13
CA ILE A 144 4.23 5.26 18.73
C ILE A 144 2.95 4.91 17.98
N THR A 145 3.03 4.78 16.65
CA THR A 145 1.91 4.38 15.79
C THR A 145 1.49 2.94 16.07
N SER A 146 2.45 2.01 16.14
CA SER A 146 2.18 0.61 16.49
C SER A 146 1.53 0.48 17.87
N GLU A 147 2.07 1.19 18.87
CA GLU A 147 1.51 1.26 20.21
C GLU A 147 0.07 1.82 20.21
N PHE A 148 -0.25 2.82 19.39
CA PHE A 148 -1.61 3.34 19.24
C PHE A 148 -2.56 2.30 18.63
N LEU A 149 -2.12 1.57 17.60
CA LEU A 149 -2.93 0.54 16.95
C LEU A 149 -3.19 -0.65 17.88
N ASN A 150 -2.29 -0.93 18.82
CA ASN A 150 -2.43 -2.03 19.78
C ASN A 150 -3.14 -1.59 21.09
N ASN A 151 -2.94 -0.37 21.56
CA ASN A 151 -3.43 0.09 22.87
C ASN A 151 -4.75 0.89 22.75
N LYS A 152 -5.66 0.74 23.72
CA LYS A 152 -6.98 1.40 23.72
C LYS A 152 -6.95 2.86 24.21
N LYS A 153 -5.88 3.32 24.89
CA LYS A 153 -5.88 4.60 25.64
C LYS A 153 -5.32 5.83 24.90
N ARG A 154 -4.61 5.68 23.78
CA ARG A 154 -4.00 6.85 23.08
C ARG A 154 -5.02 7.61 22.22
N ILE A 155 -4.88 8.94 22.21
CA ILE A 155 -5.78 9.87 21.51
C ILE A 155 -5.39 9.95 20.02
N ALA A 156 -6.37 9.83 19.12
CA ALA A 156 -6.16 9.82 17.66
C ALA A 156 -5.64 11.15 17.07
N LYS A 157 -5.77 12.28 17.80
CA LYS A 157 -5.44 13.63 17.32
C LYS A 157 -3.96 13.85 16.97
N SER A 158 -3.07 12.96 17.40
CA SER A 158 -1.61 13.08 17.18
C SER A 158 -1.10 12.33 15.94
N PHE A 159 -1.97 11.69 15.17
CA PHE A 159 -1.58 10.86 14.02
C PHE A 159 -2.10 11.42 12.71
N SER A 160 -1.34 11.17 11.64
CA SER A 160 -1.71 11.49 10.27
C SER A 160 -1.73 10.24 9.40
N PHE A 161 -2.62 10.22 8.42
CA PHE A 161 -2.73 9.15 7.45
C PHE A 161 -2.34 9.67 6.06
N CYS A 162 -1.33 9.06 5.44
CA CYS A 162 -0.85 9.42 4.11
C CYS A 162 -1.26 8.36 3.09
N CYS A 163 -2.28 8.66 2.30
CA CYS A 163 -2.81 7.77 1.28
C CYS A 163 -1.98 7.87 -0.02
N PHE A 164 -1.57 6.75 -0.59
CA PHE A 164 -0.69 6.75 -1.76
C PHE A 164 -1.11 5.80 -2.89
N GLN A 165 -2.11 4.95 -2.67
CA GLN A 165 -2.56 3.97 -3.66
C GLN A 165 -4.06 3.71 -3.56
N ILE A 166 -4.69 3.56 -4.71
CA ILE A 166 -6.02 2.99 -4.88
C ILE A 166 -5.82 1.59 -5.42
N LEU A 167 -6.29 0.58 -4.69
CA LEU A 167 -6.31 -0.77 -5.19
C LEU A 167 -7.28 -0.81 -6.37
N ASN A 168 -6.85 -1.28 -7.53
CA ASN A 168 -7.75 -1.40 -8.68
C ASN A 168 -7.65 -0.25 -9.65
N GLY A 169 -6.83 0.74 -9.27
CA GLY A 169 -6.66 1.96 -10.02
C GLY A 169 -6.23 1.66 -11.45
N ARG A 170 -6.94 2.27 -12.40
CA ARG A 170 -6.53 2.33 -13.81
C ARG A 170 -5.67 3.55 -14.11
N LEU A 171 -5.64 4.50 -13.18
CA LEU A 171 -4.92 5.77 -13.27
C LEU A 171 -3.41 5.56 -13.09
N ASN A 172 -2.61 6.39 -13.75
CA ASN A 172 -1.18 6.45 -13.48
C ASN A 172 -0.90 7.00 -12.06
N GLN A 173 0.35 6.93 -11.59
CA GLN A 173 0.67 7.32 -10.21
C GLN A 173 0.37 8.81 -9.95
N TYR A 174 0.68 9.70 -10.89
CA TYR A 174 0.37 11.13 -10.79
C TYR A 174 -1.14 11.38 -10.64
N GLU A 175 -1.94 10.81 -11.54
CA GLU A 175 -3.39 10.93 -11.54
C GLU A 175 -4.01 10.33 -10.28
N THR A 176 -3.50 9.18 -9.82
CA THR A 176 -3.94 8.52 -8.58
C THR A 176 -3.77 9.44 -7.38
N LEU A 177 -2.58 10.05 -7.21
CA LEU A 177 -2.33 10.96 -6.09
C LEU A 177 -3.22 12.20 -6.18
N ASN A 178 -3.40 12.77 -7.37
CA ASN A 178 -4.28 13.93 -7.54
C ASN A 178 -5.75 13.59 -7.27
N TYR A 179 -6.19 12.39 -7.66
CA TYR A 179 -7.52 11.91 -7.38
C TYR A 179 -7.75 11.71 -5.88
N LEU A 180 -6.81 11.08 -5.18
CA LEU A 180 -6.85 10.92 -3.73
C LEU A 180 -6.92 12.27 -3.00
N LYS A 181 -6.14 13.28 -3.43
CA LYS A 181 -6.25 14.65 -2.90
C LYS A 181 -7.64 15.23 -3.10
N LYS A 182 -8.21 15.12 -4.30
CA LYS A 182 -9.58 15.58 -4.60
C LYS A 182 -10.63 14.87 -3.74
N CYS A 183 -10.37 13.62 -3.37
CA CYS A 183 -11.20 12.84 -2.46
C CYS A 183 -11.05 13.24 -0.98
N GLY A 184 -10.18 14.19 -0.64
CA GLY A 184 -9.96 14.67 0.71
C GLY A 184 -8.87 13.94 1.50
N PHE A 185 -8.09 13.06 0.87
CA PHE A 185 -6.95 12.42 1.52
C PHE A 185 -5.70 13.29 1.51
N ASN A 186 -4.91 13.21 2.58
CA ASN A 186 -3.51 13.59 2.51
C ASN A 186 -2.72 12.56 1.69
N THR A 187 -1.84 13.04 0.82
CA THR A 187 -0.99 12.22 -0.04
C THR A 187 0.48 12.58 0.10
N PRO A 188 1.43 11.69 -0.20
CA PRO A 188 2.84 12.00 -0.06
C PRO A 188 3.26 13.14 -0.99
N HIS A 189 4.14 14.01 -0.50
CA HIS A 189 4.85 14.94 -1.38
C HIS A 189 5.64 14.11 -2.40
N SER A 190 5.43 14.40 -3.68
CA SER A 190 5.91 13.54 -4.75
C SER A 190 6.58 14.38 -5.84
N TYR A 191 7.75 13.94 -6.28
CA TYR A 191 8.40 14.45 -7.49
C TYR A 191 8.21 13.45 -8.62
N PHE A 192 8.20 13.93 -9.85
CA PHE A 192 8.08 13.09 -11.04
C PHE A 192 9.27 13.32 -11.95
N THR A 193 9.87 12.23 -12.42
CA THR A 193 11.04 12.25 -13.31
C THR A 193 10.64 11.88 -14.72
N ASN A 194 11.39 12.38 -15.70
CA ASN A 194 11.29 11.95 -17.08
C ASN A 194 12.29 10.85 -17.42
N PHE A 195 13.38 10.76 -16.65
CA PHE A 195 14.46 9.81 -16.87
C PHE A 195 14.83 9.08 -15.59
N THR A 196 15.29 7.83 -15.73
CA THR A 196 15.75 7.00 -14.59
C THR A 196 17.00 7.58 -13.94
N SER A 197 17.88 8.23 -14.71
CA SER A 197 19.10 8.88 -14.20
C SER A 197 18.82 10.00 -13.19
N GLN A 198 17.63 10.60 -13.21
CA GLN A 198 17.25 11.66 -12.26
C GLN A 198 17.03 11.12 -10.84
N VAL A 199 16.88 9.80 -10.66
CA VAL A 199 16.68 9.19 -9.33
C VAL A 199 17.85 9.51 -8.39
N GLU A 200 19.09 9.45 -8.89
CA GLU A 200 20.28 9.72 -8.06
C GLU A 200 20.34 11.18 -7.60
N LEU A 201 19.86 12.12 -8.43
CA LEU A 201 19.74 13.53 -8.03
C LEU A 201 18.78 13.67 -6.84
N PHE A 202 17.61 13.02 -6.88
CA PHE A 202 16.66 13.07 -5.76
C PHE A 202 17.18 12.32 -4.54
N ARG A 203 17.89 11.21 -4.72
CA ARG A 203 18.57 10.49 -3.63
C ARG A 203 19.58 11.40 -2.92
N LYS A 204 20.44 12.09 -3.67
CA LYS A 204 21.39 13.06 -3.11
C LYS A 204 20.69 14.21 -2.38
N ARG A 205 19.65 14.79 -2.98
CA ARG A 205 18.85 15.85 -2.32
C ARG A 205 18.19 15.38 -1.03
N TRP A 206 17.77 14.12 -0.96
CA TRP A 206 17.22 13.53 0.25
C TRP A 206 18.30 13.30 1.32
N LEU A 207 19.46 12.75 0.95
CA LEU A 207 20.60 12.58 1.85
C LEU A 207 21.11 13.92 2.42
N ASP A 208 21.05 14.99 1.62
CA ASP A 208 21.35 16.37 2.02
C ASP A 208 20.24 16.99 2.90
N GLY A 209 19.14 16.28 3.19
CA GLY A 209 18.01 16.79 3.98
C GLY A 209 17.14 17.84 3.28
N LYS A 210 17.33 18.09 1.98
CA LYS A 210 16.64 19.16 1.22
C LYS A 210 15.21 18.79 0.82
N ILE A 211 14.86 17.51 0.86
CA ILE A 211 13.51 17.04 0.54
C ILE A 211 13.00 16.12 1.64
N PHE A 212 11.67 16.09 1.78
CA PHE A 212 10.94 15.21 2.69
C PHE A 212 11.19 15.38 4.19
N SER A 213 11.89 16.45 4.61
CA SER A 213 12.14 16.79 6.02
C SER A 213 10.88 16.89 6.90
N LYS A 214 9.71 17.15 6.30
CA LYS A 214 8.41 17.18 6.99
C LYS A 214 7.85 15.80 7.36
N TYR A 215 8.46 14.71 6.88
CA TYR A 215 8.01 13.34 7.13
C TYR A 215 9.02 12.59 8.02
N PRO A 216 8.55 11.70 8.90
CA PRO A 216 9.42 10.70 9.52
C PRO A 216 9.83 9.68 8.45
N THR A 217 10.94 9.93 7.77
CA THR A 217 11.37 9.17 6.58
C THR A 217 12.78 8.62 6.75
N ASP A 218 12.98 7.32 6.49
CA ASP A 218 14.29 6.64 6.47
C ASP A 218 14.82 6.40 5.04
N GLY A 219 14.06 6.83 4.04
CA GLY A 219 14.33 6.54 2.64
C GLY A 219 13.48 7.35 1.68
N ILE A 220 13.64 7.01 0.40
CA ILE A 220 12.72 7.40 -0.67
C ILE A 220 12.12 6.14 -1.30
N VAL A 221 10.89 6.25 -1.79
CA VAL A 221 10.22 5.23 -2.59
C VAL A 221 10.19 5.70 -4.04
N ILE A 222 10.71 4.87 -4.93
CA ILE A 222 10.60 5.06 -6.38
C ILE A 222 9.48 4.17 -6.90
N LYS A 223 8.60 4.73 -7.74
CA LYS A 223 7.50 3.97 -8.36
C LYS A 223 7.44 4.26 -9.85
N ILE A 224 7.19 3.25 -10.67
CA ILE A 224 6.88 3.45 -12.08
C ILE A 224 5.61 4.28 -12.18
N ASN A 225 5.62 5.39 -12.93
CA ASN A 225 4.43 6.24 -13.02
C ASN A 225 3.31 5.58 -13.84
N SER A 226 3.64 4.89 -14.94
CA SER A 226 2.68 4.28 -15.86
C SER A 226 1.97 3.07 -15.24
N ARG A 227 0.64 3.11 -15.13
CA ARG A 227 -0.15 1.97 -14.63
C ARG A 227 -0.05 0.74 -15.53
N LYS A 228 0.03 0.93 -16.86
CA LYS A 228 0.22 -0.18 -17.80
C LYS A 228 1.52 -0.94 -17.55
N LEU A 229 2.61 -0.21 -17.28
CA LEU A 229 3.89 -0.84 -16.95
C LEU A 229 3.87 -1.51 -15.57
N GLN A 230 3.19 -0.91 -14.58
CA GLN A 230 3.00 -1.55 -13.28
C GLN A 230 2.27 -2.89 -13.43
N LEU A 231 1.14 -2.91 -14.15
CA LEU A 231 0.36 -4.13 -14.43
C LEU A 231 1.21 -5.20 -15.11
N LEU A 232 1.99 -4.82 -16.14
CA LEU A 232 2.87 -5.76 -16.84
C LEU A 232 3.91 -6.41 -15.93
N ARG A 233 4.36 -5.72 -14.86
CA ARG A 233 5.27 -6.28 -13.86
C ARG A 233 4.54 -7.12 -12.81
N GLU A 234 3.33 -6.72 -12.42
CA GLU A 234 2.47 -7.50 -11.52
C GLU A 234 2.08 -8.86 -12.13
N THR A 235 1.87 -8.93 -13.45
CA THR A 235 1.40 -10.14 -14.14
C THR A 235 2.50 -11.00 -14.75
N ASN A 236 3.72 -10.50 -14.90
CA ASN A 236 4.83 -11.30 -15.45
C ASN A 236 5.48 -12.16 -14.37
N LEU A 237 5.84 -13.39 -14.72
CA LEU A 237 6.73 -14.27 -13.93
C LEU A 237 8.21 -13.99 -14.24
N SER A 238 8.55 -12.72 -14.48
CA SER A 238 9.93 -12.33 -14.80
C SER A 238 10.79 -12.27 -13.53
N LYS A 239 12.10 -12.07 -13.68
CA LYS A 239 12.98 -11.75 -12.55
C LYS A 239 12.62 -10.41 -11.87
N TYR A 240 11.89 -9.51 -12.55
CA TYR A 240 11.64 -8.13 -12.13
C TYR A 240 10.14 -7.81 -12.03
N ASN A 241 9.49 -8.32 -10.99
CA ASN A 241 8.03 -8.20 -10.82
C ASN A 241 7.64 -6.96 -10.00
N GLU A 242 8.62 -6.25 -9.46
CA GLU A 242 8.40 -5.04 -8.69
C GLU A 242 8.28 -3.84 -9.62
N TRP A 243 7.26 -3.01 -9.35
CA TRP A 243 7.06 -1.72 -9.99
C TRP A 243 7.35 -0.54 -9.05
N GLN A 244 7.75 -0.84 -7.82
CA GLN A 244 8.14 0.12 -6.80
C GLN A 244 9.30 -0.43 -5.96
N TYR A 245 10.19 0.46 -5.52
CA TYR A 245 11.38 0.11 -4.75
C TYR A 245 11.64 1.14 -3.65
N ALA A 246 12.17 0.70 -2.52
CA ALA A 246 12.64 1.57 -1.46
C ALA A 246 14.16 1.76 -1.57
N ILE A 247 14.62 3.01 -1.54
CA ILE A 247 16.03 3.37 -1.38
C ILE A 247 16.18 3.91 0.04
N LYS A 248 17.02 3.25 0.83
CA LYS A 248 17.37 3.66 2.19
C LYS A 248 18.78 4.28 2.21
N LYS A 249 19.14 4.85 3.37
CA LYS A 249 20.46 5.43 3.60
C LYS A 249 21.54 4.36 3.49
#